data_AF-B0NPN4-F1
#
_entry.id   AF-B0NPN4-F1
#
_cell.length_a   1.000
_cell.length_b   1.000
_cell.length_c   1.000
_cell.angle_alpha   90.00
_cell.angle_beta   90.00
_cell.angle_gamma   90.00
#
_symmetry.space_group_name_H-M   'P 1'
#
loop_
_entity.id
_entity.type
_entity.pdbx_description
1 polymer ?
#
loop_
_entity_poly.entity_id
_entity_poly.type
_entity_poly.pdbx_seq_one_letter_code
_entity_poly.pdbx_strand_id
1 'polypeptide(L)'
;MEDVCLIAEEMQKNGWCPAGQMPQSVIAWDLVRLVNLGRWAYLCDYIREDEMWHIMQVAADTALEHFSSWEEYGRSFIMGRGVWHGDPTDSETAYEIVELLLKNGESPWKQSMWKE
;
A
#
# COMPACT_ATOMS: atom_id res chain seq x y z
N MET A 1 -13.51 9.31 11.03
CA MET A 1 -14.66 8.66 10.35
C MET A 1 -15.11 9.51 9.17
N GLU A 2 -15.12 10.85 9.30
CA GLU A 2 -15.33 11.79 8.19
C GLU A 2 -14.35 11.58 7.03
N ASP A 3 -13.04 11.54 7.31
CA ASP A 3 -12.02 11.31 6.27
C ASP A 3 -12.17 9.96 5.54
N VAL A 4 -12.57 8.92 6.27
CA VAL A 4 -12.79 7.58 5.70
C VAL A 4 -13.94 7.58 4.71
N CYS A 5 -15.06 8.24 5.05
CA CYS A 5 -16.19 8.37 4.15
C CYS A 5 -15.85 9.24 2.94
N LEU A 6 -15.20 10.38 3.16
CA LEU A 6 -14.77 11.29 2.11
C LEU A 6 -13.90 10.57 1.07
N ILE A 7 -12.86 9.87 1.53
CA ILE A 7 -11.94 9.16 0.63
C ILE A 7 -12.63 7.99 -0.06
N ALA A 8 -13.52 7.26 0.63
CA ALA A 8 -14.29 6.19 0.01
C ALA A 8 -15.20 6.69 -1.12
N GLU A 9 -15.87 7.82 -0.93
CA GLU A 9 -16.71 8.45 -1.94
C GLU A 9 -15.89 8.92 -3.15
N GLU A 10 -14.74 9.56 -2.92
CA GLU A 10 -13.85 9.99 -4.01
C GLU A 10 -13.24 8.80 -4.76
N MET A 11 -12.87 7.71 -4.08
CA MET A 11 -12.40 6.48 -4.75
C MET A 11 -13.45 5.88 -5.68
N GLN A 12 -14.74 5.91 -5.29
CA GLN A 12 -15.83 5.43 -6.14
C GLN A 12 -16.09 6.36 -7.32
N LYS A 13 -16.17 7.67 -7.06
CA LYS A 13 -16.46 8.70 -8.05
C LYS A 13 -15.40 8.76 -9.16
N ASN A 14 -14.13 8.59 -8.80
CA ASN A 14 -13.00 8.65 -9.73
C ASN A 14 -12.63 7.29 -10.34
N GLY A 15 -13.31 6.20 -9.94
CA GLY A 15 -13.06 4.86 -10.48
C GLY A 15 -11.74 4.23 -10.04
N TRP A 16 -11.12 4.73 -8.96
CA TRP A 16 -9.87 4.17 -8.40
C TRP A 16 -10.08 2.79 -7.76
N CYS A 17 -11.34 2.43 -7.50
CA CYS A 17 -11.74 1.13 -7.01
C CYS A 17 -12.99 0.65 -7.74
N PRO A 18 -13.02 -0.60 -8.27
CA PRO A 18 -14.24 -1.17 -8.82
C PRO A 18 -15.36 -1.25 -7.78
N ALA A 19 -16.61 -1.17 -8.25
CA ALA A 19 -17.79 -1.30 -7.39
C ALA A 19 -17.76 -2.63 -6.61
N GLY A 20 -17.98 -2.55 -5.29
CA GLY A 20 -17.96 -3.71 -4.40
C GLY A 20 -16.56 -4.21 -4.01
N GLN A 21 -15.48 -3.56 -4.45
CA GLN A 21 -14.09 -3.93 -4.11
C GLN A 21 -13.40 -2.96 -3.15
N MET A 22 -14.19 -2.12 -2.45
CA MET A 22 -13.63 -1.20 -1.46
C MET A 22 -12.83 -1.99 -0.41
N PRO A 23 -11.59 -1.56 -0.11
CA PRO A 23 -10.74 -2.27 0.82
C PRO A 23 -11.35 -2.24 2.22
N GLN A 24 -11.30 -3.39 2.91
CA GLN A 24 -11.81 -3.54 4.29
C GLN A 24 -10.86 -2.95 5.34
N SER A 25 -9.62 -2.66 4.94
CA SER A 25 -8.60 -2.06 5.80
C SER A 25 -7.67 -1.16 5.00
N VAL A 26 -6.96 -0.29 5.70
CA VAL A 26 -5.91 0.57 5.15
C VAL A 26 -4.51 0.07 5.48
N ILE A 27 -4.38 -1.20 5.92
CA ILE A 27 -3.13 -1.74 6.48
C ILE A 27 -1.96 -1.70 5.48
N ALA A 28 -2.21 -1.76 4.18
CA ALA A 28 -1.14 -1.63 3.18
C ALA A 28 -0.38 -0.29 3.30
N TRP A 29 -1.05 0.80 3.68
CA TRP A 29 -0.39 2.07 3.96
C TRP A 29 0.59 1.98 5.13
N ASP A 30 0.22 1.26 6.20
CA ASP A 30 1.09 1.05 7.35
C ASP A 30 2.29 0.15 6.99
N LEU A 31 2.06 -0.90 6.20
CA LEU A 31 3.11 -1.83 5.77
C LEU A 31 4.16 -1.15 4.88
N VAL A 32 3.75 -0.30 3.92
CA VAL A 32 4.70 0.49 3.12
C VAL A 32 5.55 1.38 4.02
N ARG A 33 4.95 2.03 5.02
CA ARG A 33 5.69 2.88 5.97
C ARG A 33 6.61 2.07 6.87
N LEU A 34 6.21 0.88 7.30
CA LEU A 34 7.04 -0.02 8.09
C LEU A 34 8.32 -0.41 7.34
N VAL A 35 8.20 -0.78 6.06
CA VAL A 35 9.36 -1.10 5.20
C VAL A 35 10.26 0.13 5.02
N ASN A 36 9.68 1.31 4.75
CA ASN A 36 10.44 2.55 4.60
C ASN A 36 11.21 2.92 5.87
N LEU A 37 10.56 2.86 7.04
CA LEU A 37 11.18 3.15 8.32
C LEU A 37 12.26 2.14 8.68
N GLY A 38 12.03 0.84 8.42
CA GLY A 38 13.04 -0.21 8.62
C GLY A 38 14.29 0.07 7.79
N ARG A 39 14.11 0.42 6.51
CA ARG A 39 15.23 0.78 5.62
C ARG A 39 15.97 2.04 6.10
N TRP A 40 15.26 3.09 6.51
CA TRP A 40 15.89 4.31 7.02
C TRP A 40 16.63 4.08 8.33
N ALA A 41 16.06 3.31 9.25
CA ALA A 41 16.71 2.98 10.51
C ALA A 41 18.03 2.24 10.27
N TYR A 42 18.08 1.33 9.30
CA TYR A 42 19.32 0.68 8.87
C TYR A 42 20.32 1.66 8.26
N LEU A 43 19.88 2.51 7.32
CA LEU A 43 20.76 3.51 6.68
C LEU A 43 21.32 4.55 7.66
N CYS A 44 20.66 4.75 8.80
CA CYS A 44 21.11 5.62 9.88
C CYS A 44 21.88 4.87 10.98
N ASP A 45 22.23 3.61 10.78
CA ASP A 45 22.94 2.75 11.73
C ASP A 45 22.22 2.57 13.08
N TYR A 46 20.89 2.72 13.13
CA TYR A 46 20.09 2.50 14.34
C TYR A 46 19.75 1.02 14.57
N ILE A 47 19.73 0.23 13.50
CA ILE A 47 19.50 -1.21 13.54
C ILE A 47 20.49 -1.90 12.61
N ARG A 48 20.70 -3.20 12.83
CA ARG A 48 21.51 -4.04 11.95
C ARG A 48 20.73 -4.44 10.69
N GLU A 49 21.47 -4.93 9.70
CA GLU A 49 20.89 -5.39 8.44
C GLU A 49 19.88 -6.55 8.65
N ASP A 50 20.18 -7.51 9.53
CA ASP A 50 19.29 -8.63 9.82
C ASP A 50 17.98 -8.19 10.51
N GLU A 51 18.03 -7.15 11.33
CA GLU A 51 16.84 -6.54 11.94
C GLU A 51 15.98 -5.83 10.88
N MET A 52 16.60 -5.14 9.91
CA MET A 52 15.88 -4.56 8.77
C MET A 52 15.16 -5.64 7.95
N TRP A 53 15.85 -6.73 7.61
CA TRP A 53 15.26 -7.84 6.87
C TRP A 53 14.12 -8.49 7.65
N HIS A 54 14.25 -8.65 8.96
CA HIS A 54 13.17 -9.16 9.81
C HIS A 54 11.93 -8.25 9.77
N ILE A 55 12.11 -6.92 9.84
CA ILE A 55 11.01 -5.95 9.69
C ILE A 55 10.33 -6.09 8.33
N MET A 56 11.11 -6.23 7.25
CA MET A 56 10.56 -6.42 5.90
C MET A 56 9.79 -7.74 5.77
N GLN A 57 10.28 -8.81 6.42
CA GLN A 57 9.59 -10.10 6.44
C GLN A 57 8.24 -10.01 7.17
N VAL A 58 8.18 -9.37 8.34
CA VAL A 58 6.91 -9.14 9.06
C VAL A 58 5.93 -8.37 8.18
N ALA A 59 6.40 -7.36 7.45
CA ALA A 59 5.55 -6.60 6.55
C ALA A 59 5.02 -7.44 5.38
N ALA A 60 5.87 -8.28 4.79
CA ALA A 60 5.49 -9.21 3.72
C ALA A 60 4.50 -10.27 4.20
N ASP A 61 4.76 -10.93 5.33
CA ASP A 61 3.88 -11.94 5.91
C ASP A 61 2.49 -11.35 6.22
N THR A 62 2.47 -10.17 6.82
CA THR A 62 1.20 -9.46 7.10
C THR A 62 0.47 -9.11 5.80
N ALA A 63 1.17 -8.70 4.74
CA ALA A 63 0.54 -8.43 3.46
C ALA A 63 -0.11 -9.70 2.88
N LEU A 64 0.57 -10.85 2.95
CA LEU A 64 0.08 -12.14 2.46
C LEU A 64 -1.11 -12.68 3.28
N GLU A 65 -1.17 -12.38 4.58
CA GLU A 65 -2.32 -12.71 5.43
C GLU A 65 -3.57 -11.88 5.09
N HIS A 66 -3.37 -10.63 4.70
CA HIS A 66 -4.47 -9.67 4.50
C HIS A 66 -4.98 -9.57 3.05
N PHE A 67 -4.16 -9.92 2.06
CA PHE A 67 -4.51 -9.72 0.65
C PHE A 67 -4.15 -10.94 -0.22
N SER A 68 -4.91 -11.11 -1.28
CA SER A 68 -4.74 -12.19 -2.26
C SER A 68 -4.12 -11.74 -3.58
N SER A 69 -3.93 -10.43 -3.78
CA SER A 69 -3.29 -9.89 -4.99
C SER A 69 -2.71 -8.48 -4.78
N TRP A 70 -1.84 -8.08 -5.72
CA TRP A 70 -1.29 -6.72 -5.79
C TRP A 70 -2.38 -5.65 -5.96
N GLU A 71 -3.47 -5.95 -6.66
CA GLU A 71 -4.60 -5.03 -6.82
C GLU A 71 -5.34 -4.81 -5.50
N GLU A 72 -5.54 -5.87 -4.70
CA GLU A 72 -6.14 -5.74 -3.36
C GLU A 72 -5.26 -4.91 -2.42
N TYR A 73 -3.95 -5.20 -2.41
CA TYR A 73 -2.97 -4.41 -1.65
C TYR A 73 -2.95 -2.95 -2.10
N GLY A 74 -2.92 -2.71 -3.41
CA GLY A 74 -2.91 -1.38 -4.01
C GLY A 74 -4.14 -0.55 -3.62
N ARG A 75 -5.33 -1.15 -3.61
CA ARG A 75 -6.55 -0.44 -3.17
C ARG A 75 -6.49 -0.04 -1.69
N SER A 76 -6.00 -0.93 -0.83
CA SER A 76 -5.79 -0.62 0.60
C SER A 76 -4.79 0.52 0.78
N PHE A 77 -3.72 0.54 -0.02
CA PHE A 77 -2.73 1.61 -0.02
C PHE A 77 -3.31 2.96 -0.47
N ILE A 78 -4.08 2.97 -1.57
CA ILE A 78 -4.75 4.18 -2.08
C ILE A 78 -5.64 4.79 -0.98
N MET A 79 -6.50 3.97 -0.37
CA MET A 79 -7.39 4.44 0.67
C MET A 79 -6.62 4.95 1.89
N GLY A 80 -5.62 4.19 2.35
CA GLY A 80 -4.83 4.56 3.52
C GLY A 80 -4.04 5.85 3.34
N ARG A 81 -3.51 6.09 2.13
CA ARG A 81 -2.78 7.31 1.81
C ARG A 81 -3.65 8.55 1.94
N GLY A 82 -4.85 8.54 1.37
CA GLY A 82 -5.78 9.66 1.49
C GLY A 82 -6.30 9.84 2.92
N VAL A 83 -6.65 8.75 3.60
CA VAL A 83 -7.18 8.80 4.98
C VAL A 83 -6.18 9.39 5.97
N TRP A 84 -4.87 9.19 5.75
CA TRP A 84 -3.83 9.70 6.63
C TRP A 84 -3.83 11.24 6.79
N HIS A 85 -4.15 11.96 5.71
CA HIS A 85 -4.26 13.43 5.72
C HIS A 85 -5.69 13.96 5.49
N GLY A 86 -6.66 13.08 5.21
CA GLY A 86 -8.00 13.47 4.79
C GLY A 86 -8.03 14.15 3.41
N ASP A 87 -7.05 13.85 2.55
CA ASP A 87 -6.84 14.55 1.27
C ASP A 87 -7.02 13.60 0.07
N PRO A 88 -8.03 13.81 -0.79
CA PRO A 88 -8.21 13.02 -2.01
C PRO A 88 -7.05 13.08 -3.00
N THR A 89 -6.26 14.16 -3.02
CA THR A 89 -5.10 14.29 -3.93
C THR A 89 -3.97 13.31 -3.57
N ASP A 90 -3.88 12.95 -2.29
CA ASP A 90 -2.96 11.93 -1.79
C ASP A 90 -3.40 10.52 -2.28
N SER A 91 -4.71 10.26 -2.34
CA SER A 91 -5.25 9.03 -2.95
C SER A 91 -5.05 8.99 -4.46
N GLU A 92 -5.23 10.12 -5.15
CA GLU A 92 -4.99 10.21 -6.60
C GLU A 92 -3.53 9.86 -6.93
N THR A 93 -2.59 10.47 -6.21
CA THR A 93 -1.15 10.16 -6.35
C THR A 93 -0.87 8.68 -6.08
N ALA A 94 -1.47 8.10 -5.03
CA ALA A 94 -1.33 6.68 -4.74
C ALA A 94 -1.92 5.79 -5.85
N TYR A 95 -3.03 6.21 -6.45
CA TYR A 95 -3.66 5.50 -7.55
C TYR A 95 -2.75 5.48 -8.79
N GLU A 96 -2.16 6.61 -9.16
CA GLU A 96 -1.21 6.69 -10.27
C GLU A 96 -0.01 5.76 -10.06
N ILE A 97 0.52 5.69 -8.82
CA ILE A 97 1.61 4.78 -8.46
C ILE A 97 1.17 3.32 -8.61
N VAL A 98 -0.01 2.96 -8.07
CA VAL A 98 -0.53 1.59 -8.15
C VAL A 98 -0.77 1.18 -9.61
N GLU A 99 -1.34 2.05 -10.42
CA GLU A 99 -1.55 1.81 -11.86
C GLU A 99 -0.23 1.61 -12.60
N LEU A 100 0.78 2.43 -12.32
CA LEU A 100 2.11 2.25 -12.88
C LEU A 100 2.70 0.89 -12.51
N LEU A 101 2.61 0.50 -11.23
CA LEU A 101 3.14 -0.77 -10.74
C LEU A 101 2.40 -1.98 -11.32
N LEU A 102 1.10 -1.88 -11.56
CA LEU A 102 0.29 -2.96 -12.15
C LEU A 102 0.43 -3.08 -13.68
N LYS A 103 0.78 -2.00 -14.38
CA LYS A 103 0.81 -1.97 -15.85
C LYS A 103 2.21 -2.06 -16.45
N ASN A 104 3.22 -1.51 -15.79
CA ASN A 104 4.57 -1.51 -16.32
C ASN A 104 5.18 -2.92 -16.24
N GLY A 105 5.59 -3.49 -17.39
CA GLY A 105 6.20 -4.83 -17.44
C GLY A 105 7.52 -4.95 -16.69
N GLU A 106 8.22 -3.84 -16.46
CA GLU A 106 9.45 -3.79 -15.65
C GLU A 106 9.17 -3.58 -14.15
N SER A 107 7.91 -3.43 -13.75
CA SER A 107 7.54 -3.25 -12.35
C SER A 107 7.89 -4.49 -11.51
N PRO A 108 8.39 -4.31 -10.29
CA PRO A 108 8.54 -5.42 -9.33
C PRO A 108 7.25 -6.21 -9.11
N TRP A 109 6.08 -5.56 -9.19
CA TRP A 109 4.77 -6.22 -9.05
C TRP A 109 4.39 -7.10 -10.25
N LYS A 110 5.04 -6.86 -11.41
CA LYS A 110 4.91 -7.71 -12.60
C LYS A 110 5.99 -8.79 -12.68
N GLN A 111 7.15 -8.54 -12.07
CA GLN A 111 8.25 -9.49 -11.99
C GLN A 111 8.07 -10.50 -10.86
N SER A 112 7.37 -10.13 -9.79
CA SER A 112 7.12 -10.97 -8.62
C SER A 112 5.65 -11.38 -8.57
N MET A 113 5.37 -12.69 -8.58
CA MET A 113 4.01 -13.17 -8.34
C MET A 113 3.63 -12.94 -6.87
N TRP A 114 2.37 -12.57 -6.61
CA TRP A 114 1.89 -12.24 -5.26
C TRP A 114 2.09 -13.37 -4.22
N LYS A 115 2.17 -14.63 -4.66
CA LYS A 115 2.24 -15.82 -3.78
C LYS A 115 3.57 -16.58 -3.83
N GLU A 116 4.62 -16.00 -4.39
CA GLU A 116 5.96 -16.64 -4.44
C GLU A 116 6.87 -16.15 -3.32
#